data_AF-A0A3C0VEE5-F1
#
_entry.id   AF-A0A3C0VEE5-F1
#
_cell.length_a   1.000
_cell.length_b   1.000
_cell.length_c   1.000
_cell.angle_alpha   90.00
_cell.angle_beta   90.00
_cell.angle_gamma   90.00
#
_symmetry.space_group_name_H-M   'P 1'
#
loop_
_entity.id
_entity.type
_entity.pdbx_description
1 polymer ?
#
loop_
_entity_poly.entity_id
_entity_poly.type
_entity_poly.pdbx_seq_one_letter_code
_entity_poly.pdbx_strand_id
1 'polypeptide(L)'
;MIPTRRWTCFAFSACAAALLTAASNADFGIRAAGGGSLCAGDETAVDVLVDMNRTGANTTPIRGFALAICHVAYQLRLISTAPGDGITPPAGIQVDFAKITEQPRGVMLTVVVDYTEDRGIPPADNFHALRIGYKVLDAADPARIWPCDRELGSPPLILMFSTGQESFYPPAENLAAAVITSPCAPVERTFRIEAAAEPLKVDADLGTGSTIVDVALREDPVACCPPRLIQGLALSIAVPDDLRVVRFLPGDVYTLGFLAREGPGCSELQLIFSAGRRFPDFTTVLRVEIGTRPEVWRDVLAPAVRQVAFPDICVNAAAVRYLDGSQALIADLEGAALALPVLPRRPFFLRGDANADGVRDIADAIKLLSWLYSDRTAIPMCLDATDANDDGRIDIADAIAILSRIFGGGGLFPEPSLQCGRDPTSDALDCRDYPPCP
;
A
#
# COMPACT_ATOMS: atom_id res chain seq x y z
N MET A 1 55.32 35.96 72.97
CA MET A 1 55.19 34.77 72.11
C MET A 1 54.27 33.79 72.81
N ILE A 2 53.27 33.31 72.08
CA ILE A 2 52.09 32.53 72.50
C ILE A 2 52.50 31.08 72.85
N PRO A 3 51.83 30.41 73.81
CA PRO A 3 51.12 29.18 73.44
C PRO A 3 49.72 29.01 74.09
N THR A 4 48.73 29.03 73.20
CA THR A 4 47.56 28.12 73.06
C THR A 4 46.94 27.44 74.30
N ARG A 5 45.71 27.86 74.64
CA ARG A 5 44.75 27.09 75.47
C ARG A 5 44.21 25.89 74.69
N ARG A 6 44.25 24.70 75.30
CA ARG A 6 43.54 23.49 74.85
C ARG A 6 42.03 23.68 75.00
N TRP A 7 41.29 23.49 73.92
CA TRP A 7 39.84 23.27 73.94
C TRP A 7 39.59 21.78 73.70
N THR A 8 39.05 21.11 74.70
CA THR A 8 38.50 19.76 74.61
C THR A 8 37.27 19.78 73.71
N CYS A 9 37.34 19.14 72.55
CA CYS A 9 36.18 18.85 71.72
C CYS A 9 35.39 17.69 72.36
N PHE A 10 34.13 17.95 72.73
CA PHE A 10 33.14 16.93 72.98
C PHE A 10 32.81 16.23 71.64
N ALA A 11 33.03 14.92 71.58
CA ALA A 11 32.54 14.10 70.48
C ALA A 11 31.02 13.90 70.66
N PHE A 12 30.21 14.61 69.86
CA PHE A 12 28.84 14.19 69.62
C PHE A 12 28.87 12.99 68.67
N SER A 13 28.53 11.82 69.21
CA SER A 13 28.22 10.64 68.40
C SER A 13 26.97 10.95 67.58
N ALA A 14 27.16 11.22 66.29
CA ALA A 14 26.05 11.25 65.33
C ALA A 14 25.54 9.82 65.19
N CYS A 15 24.38 9.56 65.78
CA CYS A 15 23.58 8.39 65.47
C CYS A 15 23.27 8.46 63.98
N ALA A 16 23.88 7.58 63.18
CA ALA A 16 23.55 7.42 61.77
C ALA A 16 22.11 6.92 61.70
N ALA A 17 21.16 7.84 61.52
CA ALA A 17 19.85 7.51 61.03
C ALA A 17 20.07 6.81 59.69
N ALA A 18 19.74 5.53 59.60
CA ALA A 18 19.61 4.85 58.33
C ALA A 18 18.62 5.67 57.51
N LEU A 19 19.11 6.37 56.49
CA LEU A 19 18.28 7.02 55.49
C LEU A 19 17.50 5.90 54.82
N LEU A 20 16.24 5.71 55.23
CA LEU A 20 15.25 4.99 54.44
C LEU A 20 15.19 5.72 53.10
N THR A 21 15.77 5.11 52.08
CA THR A 21 15.74 5.63 50.72
C THR A 21 14.32 5.43 50.19
N ALA A 22 13.62 6.56 50.05
CA ALA A 22 12.27 6.60 49.51
C ALA A 22 12.27 6.27 48.01
N ALA A 23 11.17 5.70 47.52
CA ALA A 23 10.96 5.44 46.11
C ALA A 23 11.14 6.71 45.26
N SER A 24 11.64 6.52 44.04
CA SER A 24 11.79 7.57 43.03
C SER A 24 11.33 7.07 41.66
N ASN A 25 11.04 7.98 40.73
CA ASN A 25 10.66 7.58 39.36
C ASN A 25 11.72 6.69 38.68
N ALA A 26 13.01 6.86 39.02
CA ALA A 26 14.11 6.10 38.44
C ALA A 26 14.09 4.61 38.82
N ASP A 27 13.39 4.24 39.91
CA ASP A 27 13.23 2.87 40.37
C ASP A 27 12.29 2.04 39.50
N PHE A 28 11.38 2.70 38.79
CA PHE A 28 10.31 2.06 38.05
C PHE A 28 10.67 1.88 36.58
N GLY A 29 10.44 0.66 36.07
CA GLY A 29 10.64 0.30 34.67
C GLY A 29 9.63 -0.74 34.20
N ILE A 30 9.36 -0.77 32.89
CA ILE A 30 8.46 -1.74 32.29
C ILE A 30 9.12 -2.29 31.03
N ARG A 31 9.19 -3.61 30.94
CA ARG A 31 9.82 -4.34 29.83
C ARG A 31 8.85 -5.34 29.25
N ALA A 32 8.58 -5.22 27.96
CA ALA A 32 8.04 -6.32 27.18
C ALA A 32 9.20 -7.25 26.79
N ALA A 33 9.13 -8.52 27.19
CA ALA A 33 10.13 -9.54 26.96
C ALA A 33 9.54 -10.71 26.15
N GLY A 34 10.27 -11.17 25.14
CA GLY A 34 9.80 -12.17 24.18
C GLY A 34 9.92 -11.65 22.75
N GLY A 35 9.06 -12.16 21.86
CA GLY A 35 9.17 -11.91 20.43
C GLY A 35 10.16 -12.86 19.76
N GLY A 36 10.87 -12.38 18.73
CA GLY A 36 11.81 -13.17 17.95
C GLY A 36 11.48 -13.19 16.46
N SER A 37 11.95 -14.22 15.76
CA SER A 37 11.76 -14.37 14.32
C SER A 37 10.62 -15.36 14.04
N LEU A 38 9.49 -14.87 13.53
CA LEU A 38 8.24 -15.62 13.38
C LEU A 38 7.60 -15.35 12.02
N CYS A 39 6.91 -16.35 11.48
CA CYS A 39 6.18 -16.27 10.21
C CYS A 39 4.74 -15.75 10.45
N ALA A 40 4.13 -15.16 9.42
CA ALA A 40 2.70 -14.86 9.47
C ALA A 40 1.89 -16.15 9.70
N GLY A 41 1.00 -16.13 10.69
CA GLY A 41 0.24 -17.30 11.15
C GLY A 41 0.76 -17.90 12.45
N ASP A 42 2.03 -17.68 12.80
CA ASP A 42 2.62 -18.18 14.04
C ASP A 42 2.01 -17.50 15.27
N GLU A 43 2.08 -18.22 16.39
CA GLU A 43 1.65 -17.72 17.70
C GLU A 43 2.85 -17.59 18.63
N THR A 44 2.84 -16.55 19.45
CA THR A 44 3.90 -16.28 20.43
C THR A 44 3.32 -15.62 21.68
N ALA A 45 4.09 -15.60 22.74
CA ALA A 45 3.75 -14.90 23.96
C ALA A 45 4.83 -13.89 24.33
N VAL A 46 4.39 -12.75 24.84
CA VAL A 46 5.24 -11.70 25.39
C VAL A 46 4.92 -11.53 26.87
N ASP A 47 5.95 -11.58 27.68
CA ASP A 47 5.89 -11.37 29.12
C ASP A 47 6.18 -9.91 29.44
N VAL A 48 5.37 -9.31 30.30
CA VAL A 48 5.52 -7.95 30.78
C VAL A 48 6.16 -8.02 32.16
N LEU A 49 7.39 -7.54 32.23
CA LEU A 49 8.19 -7.47 33.45
C LEU A 49 8.19 -6.04 33.96
N VAL A 50 8.03 -5.89 35.26
CA VAL A 50 8.03 -4.61 35.96
C VAL A 50 9.22 -4.59 36.90
N ASP A 51 10.01 -3.52 36.81
CA ASP A 51 11.07 -3.22 37.76
C ASP A 51 10.55 -2.18 38.73
N MET A 52 10.70 -2.43 40.04
CA MET A 52 10.25 -1.53 41.11
C MET A 52 11.41 -1.08 42.01
N ASN A 53 12.62 -1.61 41.80
CA ASN A 53 13.80 -1.28 42.58
C ASN A 53 15.06 -1.16 41.71
N ARG A 54 14.93 -0.57 40.52
CA ARG A 54 16.02 -0.50 39.54
C ARG A 54 17.27 0.23 40.04
N THR A 55 17.16 1.15 40.99
CA THR A 55 18.32 1.83 41.61
C THR A 55 18.92 1.04 42.77
N GLY A 56 18.23 0.00 43.26
CA GLY A 56 18.57 -0.75 44.46
C GLY A 56 18.23 -0.04 45.77
N ALA A 57 17.69 1.18 45.71
CA ALA A 57 17.42 2.01 46.88
C ALA A 57 15.94 2.00 47.30
N ASN A 58 15.00 1.53 46.48
CA ASN A 58 13.60 1.52 46.85
C ASN A 58 13.32 0.46 47.91
N THR A 59 12.85 0.91 49.08
CA THR A 59 12.39 0.05 50.18
C THR A 59 10.90 0.22 50.48
N THR A 60 10.21 1.11 49.75
CA THR A 60 8.80 1.43 49.96
C THR A 60 7.90 0.37 49.32
N PRO A 61 6.98 -0.26 50.08
CA PRO A 61 6.02 -1.20 49.51
C PRO A 61 5.10 -0.58 48.46
N ILE A 62 4.85 -1.31 47.37
CA ILE A 62 4.00 -0.88 46.26
C ILE A 62 2.56 -1.33 46.50
N ARG A 63 1.61 -0.39 46.44
CA ARG A 63 0.16 -0.56 46.70
C ARG A 63 -0.67 -0.78 45.45
N GLY A 64 -0.09 -0.51 44.30
CA GLY A 64 -0.77 -0.73 43.05
C GLY A 64 -0.01 -0.12 41.90
N PHE A 65 -0.41 -0.50 40.71
CA PHE A 65 0.11 0.07 39.49
C PHE A 65 -0.92 -0.06 38.37
N ALA A 66 -0.83 0.85 37.42
CA ALA A 66 -1.58 0.79 36.18
C ALA A 66 -0.57 0.81 35.03
N LEU A 67 -0.69 -0.16 34.12
CA LEU A 67 0.15 -0.23 32.94
C LEU A 67 -0.66 -0.53 31.68
N ALA A 68 -0.10 -0.14 30.54
CA ALA A 68 -0.65 -0.36 29.21
C ALA A 68 0.45 -0.83 28.25
N ILE A 69 0.15 -1.86 27.46
CA ILE A 69 1.03 -2.42 26.43
C ILE A 69 0.34 -2.25 25.08
N CYS A 70 0.97 -1.48 24.19
CA CYS A 70 0.49 -1.20 22.85
C CYS A 70 1.11 -2.15 21.81
N HIS A 71 0.36 -2.37 20.73
CA HIS A 71 0.82 -3.06 19.54
C HIS A 71 0.12 -2.51 18.28
N VAL A 72 0.61 -2.90 17.11
CA VAL A 72 0.03 -2.50 15.82
C VAL A 72 -1.00 -3.55 15.37
N ALA A 73 -2.28 -3.17 15.36
CA ALA A 73 -3.40 -4.10 15.16
C ALA A 73 -3.43 -4.84 13.81
N TYR A 74 -2.84 -4.27 12.75
CA TYR A 74 -2.75 -4.96 11.46
C TYR A 74 -1.58 -5.95 11.39
N GLN A 75 -0.61 -5.84 12.30
CA GLN A 75 0.57 -6.72 12.37
C GLN A 75 0.36 -7.88 13.36
N LEU A 76 -0.31 -7.59 14.47
CA LEU A 76 -0.47 -8.52 15.58
C LEU A 76 -1.92 -8.55 16.04
N ARG A 77 -2.42 -9.76 16.31
CA ARG A 77 -3.75 -9.98 16.89
C ARG A 77 -3.61 -10.58 18.27
N LEU A 78 -4.31 -10.00 19.24
CA LEU A 78 -4.42 -10.60 20.57
C LEU A 78 -5.15 -11.96 20.50
N ILE A 79 -4.60 -12.98 21.15
CA ILE A 79 -5.23 -14.31 21.26
C ILE A 79 -5.48 -14.74 22.70
N SER A 80 -4.69 -14.26 23.66
CA SER A 80 -4.87 -14.56 25.07
C SER A 80 -4.24 -13.50 25.96
N THR A 81 -4.79 -13.30 27.15
CA THR A 81 -4.13 -12.56 28.23
C THR A 81 -4.24 -13.32 29.54
N ALA A 82 -3.19 -13.28 30.35
CA ALA A 82 -3.17 -13.89 31.67
C ALA A 82 -2.34 -13.04 32.65
N PRO A 83 -2.75 -12.94 33.92
CA PRO A 83 -1.89 -12.36 34.96
C PRO A 83 -0.54 -13.07 34.99
N GLY A 84 0.53 -12.33 35.20
CA GLY A 84 1.85 -12.93 35.43
C GLY A 84 1.96 -13.52 36.84
N ASP A 85 2.95 -14.38 37.05
CA ASP A 85 3.15 -15.11 38.31
C ASP A 85 3.47 -14.17 39.48
N GLY A 86 3.93 -12.94 39.20
CA GLY A 86 4.12 -11.90 40.22
C GLY A 86 2.80 -11.42 40.84
N ILE A 87 1.69 -11.51 40.11
CA ILE A 87 0.35 -11.14 40.58
C ILE A 87 -0.19 -12.15 41.62
N THR A 88 0.44 -13.32 41.74
CA THR A 88 0.26 -14.22 42.89
C THR A 88 1.41 -14.00 43.89
N PRO A 89 1.34 -12.95 44.73
CA PRO A 89 2.43 -12.59 45.62
C PRO A 89 2.69 -13.67 46.69
N PRO A 90 3.86 -13.64 47.36
CA PRO A 90 4.19 -14.54 48.45
C PRO A 90 3.11 -14.60 49.55
N ALA A 91 3.06 -15.70 50.30
CA ALA A 91 2.05 -15.95 51.31
C ALA A 91 1.87 -14.76 52.28
N GLY A 92 0.66 -14.18 52.32
CA GLY A 92 0.27 -13.11 53.24
C GLY A 92 0.06 -11.72 52.62
N ILE A 93 0.30 -11.54 51.31
CA ILE A 93 -0.07 -10.34 50.55
C ILE A 93 -1.29 -10.68 49.69
N GLN A 94 -2.31 -9.83 49.72
CA GLN A 94 -3.53 -10.03 48.92
C GLN A 94 -3.59 -8.98 47.81
N VAL A 95 -3.66 -9.43 46.56
CA VAL A 95 -4.06 -8.56 45.45
C VAL A 95 -5.59 -8.47 45.49
N ASP A 96 -6.10 -7.32 45.92
CA ASP A 96 -7.54 -7.09 46.04
C ASP A 96 -8.21 -6.96 44.68
N PHE A 97 -7.48 -6.41 43.71
CA PHE A 97 -7.99 -6.19 42.37
C PHE A 97 -6.88 -6.28 41.34
N ALA A 98 -7.02 -7.21 40.39
CA ALA A 98 -6.22 -7.24 39.17
C ALA A 98 -7.18 -7.34 37.98
N LYS A 99 -7.26 -6.28 37.19
CA LYS A 99 -8.13 -6.24 36.01
C LYS A 99 -7.32 -6.08 34.74
N ILE A 100 -7.45 -7.06 33.85
CA ILE A 100 -6.97 -6.99 32.48
C ILE A 100 -8.11 -6.46 31.61
N THR A 101 -7.81 -5.46 30.77
CA THR A 101 -8.75 -4.93 29.78
C THR A 101 -8.09 -5.01 28.41
N GLU A 102 -8.65 -5.85 27.55
CA GLU A 102 -8.20 -6.02 26.17
C GLU A 102 -8.79 -4.95 25.26
N GLN A 103 -7.96 -4.41 24.36
CA GLN A 103 -8.36 -3.47 23.31
C GLN A 103 -7.74 -3.90 21.98
N PRO A 104 -8.31 -3.47 20.84
CA PRO A 104 -7.77 -3.81 19.52
C PRO A 104 -6.31 -3.38 19.30
N ARG A 105 -5.83 -2.37 20.03
CA ARG A 105 -4.47 -1.82 19.90
C ARG A 105 -3.57 -2.12 21.11
N GLY A 106 -4.04 -2.90 22.08
CA GLY A 106 -3.24 -3.19 23.26
C GLY A 106 -3.99 -3.80 24.43
N VAL A 107 -3.29 -3.92 25.55
CA VAL A 107 -3.80 -4.49 26.79
C VAL A 107 -3.49 -3.55 27.93
N MET A 108 -4.47 -3.33 28.79
CA MET A 108 -4.30 -2.56 30.02
C MET A 108 -4.39 -3.50 31.21
N LEU A 109 -3.55 -3.28 32.21
CA LEU A 109 -3.57 -3.96 33.49
C LEU A 109 -3.64 -2.92 34.60
N THR A 110 -4.60 -3.08 35.50
CA THR A 110 -4.69 -2.30 36.74
C THR A 110 -4.64 -3.25 37.92
N VAL A 111 -3.70 -3.00 38.83
CA VAL A 111 -3.47 -3.80 40.03
C VAL A 111 -3.59 -2.89 41.25
N VAL A 112 -4.39 -3.34 42.23
CA VAL A 112 -4.52 -2.74 43.55
C VAL A 112 -4.25 -3.83 44.57
N VAL A 113 -3.37 -3.52 45.52
CA VAL A 113 -2.88 -4.41 46.56
C VAL A 113 -3.35 -3.88 47.89
N ASP A 114 -3.99 -4.76 48.65
CA ASP A 114 -4.43 -4.58 50.03
C ASP A 114 -4.71 -3.13 50.44
N TYR A 115 -5.94 -2.68 50.15
CA TYR A 115 -6.39 -1.33 50.51
C TYR A 115 -6.67 -1.19 52.02
N THR A 116 -6.64 -2.29 52.77
CA THR A 116 -7.18 -2.39 54.13
C THR A 116 -6.13 -2.61 55.21
N GLU A 117 -5.01 -3.26 54.91
CA GLU A 117 -3.86 -3.39 55.80
C GLU A 117 -2.65 -2.60 55.26
N ASP A 118 -1.64 -2.35 56.09
CA ASP A 118 -0.43 -1.62 55.69
C ASP A 118 0.58 -2.50 54.92
N ARG A 119 0.09 -3.38 54.04
CA ARG A 119 0.90 -4.33 53.25
C ARG A 119 0.92 -3.96 51.76
N GLY A 120 2.11 -3.95 51.18
CA GLY A 120 2.30 -3.76 49.74
C GLY A 120 3.24 -4.82 49.18
N ILE A 121 3.31 -4.90 47.85
CA ILE A 121 4.30 -5.72 47.16
C ILE A 121 5.69 -5.17 47.52
N PRO A 122 6.60 -5.99 48.09
CA PRO A 122 7.96 -5.57 48.32
C PRO A 122 8.61 -5.15 46.99
N PRO A 123 9.30 -3.99 46.94
CA PRO A 123 9.90 -3.52 45.71
C PRO A 123 10.98 -4.51 45.26
N ALA A 124 10.79 -5.06 44.06
CA ALA A 124 11.66 -6.03 43.43
C ALA A 124 11.69 -5.79 41.92
N ASP A 125 12.74 -6.29 41.28
CA ASP A 125 12.89 -6.24 39.83
C ASP A 125 12.45 -7.55 39.17
N ASN A 126 12.17 -7.50 37.87
CA ASN A 126 11.62 -8.61 37.09
C ASN A 126 10.28 -9.16 37.63
N PHE A 127 9.46 -8.29 38.21
CA PHE A 127 8.11 -8.66 38.63
C PHE A 127 7.27 -9.01 37.40
N HIS A 128 6.86 -10.27 37.27
CA HIS A 128 6.08 -10.73 36.13
C HIS A 128 4.61 -10.33 36.29
N ALA A 129 4.21 -9.26 35.59
CA ALA A 129 2.91 -8.63 35.78
C ALA A 129 1.83 -9.20 34.84
N LEU A 130 2.19 -9.51 33.59
CA LEU A 130 1.23 -9.90 32.56
C LEU A 130 1.89 -10.81 31.52
N ARG A 131 1.15 -11.78 31.00
CA ARG A 131 1.50 -12.54 29.82
C ARG A 131 0.47 -12.29 28.72
N ILE A 132 0.93 -11.88 27.55
CA ILE A 132 0.08 -11.57 26.39
C ILE A 132 0.42 -12.53 25.25
N GLY A 133 -0.56 -13.27 24.77
CA GLY A 133 -0.46 -14.11 23.57
C GLY A 133 -0.84 -13.33 22.32
N TYR A 134 -0.02 -13.45 21.28
CA TYR A 134 -0.22 -12.83 19.98
C TYR A 134 -0.22 -13.87 18.87
N LYS A 135 -1.10 -13.69 17.89
CA LYS A 135 -0.97 -14.26 16.56
C LYS A 135 -0.34 -13.23 15.63
N VAL A 136 0.71 -13.63 14.93
CA VAL A 136 1.38 -12.78 13.93
C VAL A 136 0.51 -12.76 12.67
N LEU A 137 -0.02 -11.58 12.34
CA LEU A 137 -0.76 -11.37 11.09
C LEU A 137 0.19 -10.94 9.97
N ASP A 138 1.12 -10.05 10.30
CA ASP A 138 2.03 -9.43 9.35
C ASP A 138 3.24 -8.85 10.07
N ALA A 139 4.41 -9.43 9.82
CA ALA A 139 5.69 -8.92 10.31
C ALA A 139 6.67 -8.65 9.14
N ALA A 140 6.16 -8.23 7.97
CA ALA A 140 7.01 -7.81 6.86
C ALA A 140 7.92 -6.63 7.24
N ASP A 141 7.42 -5.73 8.09
CA ASP A 141 8.20 -4.76 8.85
C ASP A 141 8.22 -5.18 10.34
N PRO A 142 9.25 -4.80 11.14
CA PRO A 142 9.35 -5.21 12.54
C PRO A 142 8.12 -4.79 13.37
N ALA A 143 7.39 -5.76 13.89
CA ALA A 143 6.22 -5.54 14.71
C ALA A 143 6.64 -5.26 16.16
N ARG A 144 6.31 -4.06 16.66
CA ARG A 144 6.69 -3.62 18.01
C ARG A 144 5.55 -3.83 19.00
N ILE A 145 5.92 -4.24 20.21
CA ILE A 145 5.04 -4.38 21.38
C ILE A 145 5.71 -3.60 22.52
N TRP A 146 5.12 -2.48 22.93
CA TRP A 146 5.79 -1.53 23.82
C TRP A 146 4.90 -1.06 24.98
N PRO A 147 5.47 -0.70 26.14
CA PRO A 147 4.74 0.04 27.16
C PRO A 147 4.37 1.43 26.64
N CYS A 148 3.09 1.77 26.67
CA CYS A 148 2.59 3.04 26.16
C CYS A 148 1.90 3.85 27.25
N ASP A 149 2.18 5.15 27.28
CA ASP A 149 1.61 6.09 28.23
C ASP A 149 0.58 6.98 27.54
N ARG A 150 -0.64 7.05 28.09
CA ARG A 150 -1.74 7.89 27.57
C ARG A 150 -2.18 7.58 26.13
N GLU A 151 -1.93 6.37 25.64
CA GLU A 151 -2.33 5.93 24.29
C GLU A 151 -3.58 5.04 24.25
N LEU A 152 -3.86 4.29 25.33
CA LEU A 152 -4.96 3.31 25.40
C LEU A 152 -5.97 3.68 26.48
N GLY A 153 -7.25 3.37 26.23
CA GLY A 153 -8.34 3.64 27.17
C GLY A 153 -9.13 4.91 26.87
N SER A 154 -10.32 4.99 27.47
CA SER A 154 -11.17 6.18 27.47
C SER A 154 -11.74 6.37 28.89
N PRO A 155 -11.13 7.23 29.74
CA PRO A 155 -9.97 8.09 29.46
C PRO A 155 -8.66 7.30 29.26
N PRO A 156 -7.63 7.89 28.60
CA PRO A 156 -6.35 7.23 28.43
C PRO A 156 -5.69 6.87 29.77
N LEU A 157 -5.19 5.65 29.87
CA LEU A 157 -4.48 5.14 31.05
C LEU A 157 -3.10 5.80 31.15
N ILE A 158 -2.76 6.23 32.37
CA ILE A 158 -1.44 6.77 32.70
C ILE A 158 -0.62 5.66 33.34
N LEU A 159 0.60 5.43 32.85
CA LEU A 159 1.54 4.49 33.48
C LEU A 159 1.91 5.01 34.86
N MET A 160 1.47 4.33 35.93
CA MET A 160 1.69 4.80 37.29
C MET A 160 1.96 3.65 38.26
N PHE A 161 2.75 3.95 39.28
CA PHE A 161 2.95 3.13 40.48
C PHE A 161 2.54 3.93 41.70
N SER A 162 1.85 3.31 42.66
CA SER A 162 1.44 3.97 43.90
C SER A 162 2.02 3.27 45.10
N THR A 163 2.51 4.04 46.06
CA THR A 163 2.90 3.58 47.40
C THR A 163 1.78 3.82 48.43
N GLY A 164 0.61 4.30 47.98
CA GLY A 164 -0.51 4.74 48.83
C GLY A 164 -0.37 6.18 49.33
N GLN A 165 0.86 6.69 49.46
CA GLN A 165 1.12 8.09 49.83
C GLN A 165 1.50 8.95 48.61
N GLU A 166 2.27 8.37 47.69
CA GLU A 166 2.76 9.05 46.50
C GLU A 166 2.52 8.21 45.24
N SER A 167 2.59 8.87 44.09
CA SER A 167 2.48 8.24 42.77
C SER A 167 3.74 8.52 41.96
N PHE A 168 4.24 7.49 41.29
CA PHE A 168 5.47 7.51 40.52
C PHE A 168 5.20 7.12 39.07
N TYR A 169 5.99 7.68 38.17
CA TYR A 169 5.85 7.52 36.73
C TYR A 169 7.21 7.07 36.17
N PRO A 170 7.29 5.89 35.53
CA PRO A 170 8.55 5.41 35.00
C PRO A 170 9.03 6.34 33.87
N PRO A 171 10.32 6.73 33.85
CA PRO A 171 10.86 7.56 32.79
C PRO A 171 10.96 6.75 31.48
N ALA A 172 10.93 7.43 30.34
CA ALA A 172 10.83 6.79 29.02
C ALA A 172 12.02 5.86 28.73
N GLU A 173 13.21 6.19 29.21
CA GLU A 173 14.42 5.37 29.09
C GLU A 173 14.35 4.03 29.87
N ASN A 174 13.42 3.91 30.82
CA ASN A 174 13.17 2.67 31.57
C ASN A 174 12.07 1.80 30.93
N LEU A 175 11.55 2.20 29.76
CA LEU A 175 10.56 1.43 29.01
C LEU A 175 11.25 0.68 27.87
N ALA A 176 11.02 -0.63 27.75
CA ALA A 176 11.57 -1.43 26.65
C ALA A 176 10.50 -2.25 25.92
N ALA A 177 10.61 -2.27 24.60
CA ALA A 177 9.71 -2.97 23.70
C ALA A 177 10.24 -4.37 23.34
N ALA A 178 9.31 -5.31 23.15
CA ALA A 178 9.57 -6.53 22.41
C ALA A 178 9.39 -6.28 20.92
N VAL A 179 10.16 -6.97 20.09
CA VAL A 179 10.11 -6.86 18.63
C VAL A 179 9.96 -8.25 18.03
N ILE A 180 8.99 -8.38 17.13
CA ILE A 180 8.80 -9.55 16.28
C ILE A 180 9.28 -9.18 14.88
N THR A 181 10.16 -10.00 14.31
CA THR A 181 10.65 -9.88 12.94
C THR A 181 10.26 -11.13 12.16
N SER A 182 10.29 -11.07 10.83
CA SER A 182 10.09 -12.27 10.00
C SER A 182 11.44 -12.84 9.53
N PRO A 183 11.65 -14.16 9.53
CA PRO A 183 12.87 -14.80 9.00
C PRO A 183 12.81 -14.88 7.47
N CYS A 184 12.82 -13.73 6.79
CA CYS A 184 12.69 -13.70 5.33
C CYS A 184 13.87 -14.43 4.65
N ALA A 185 13.54 -15.42 3.83
CA ALA A 185 14.49 -16.12 2.96
C ALA A 185 13.88 -16.25 1.55
N PRO A 186 14.47 -15.62 0.51
CA PRO A 186 15.60 -14.68 0.56
C PRO A 186 15.25 -13.34 1.25
N VAL A 187 16.29 -12.62 1.72
CA VAL A 187 16.14 -11.25 2.23
C VAL A 187 15.85 -10.27 1.08
N GLU A 188 16.42 -10.54 -0.09
CA GLU A 188 16.15 -9.78 -1.31
C GLU A 188 14.78 -10.16 -1.85
N ARG A 189 13.92 -9.15 -1.95
CA ARG A 189 12.60 -9.26 -2.57
C ARG A 189 12.73 -8.92 -4.05
N THR A 190 12.14 -9.76 -4.88
CA THR A 190 12.18 -9.60 -6.32
C THR A 190 10.82 -9.17 -6.82
N PHE A 191 10.78 -8.16 -7.68
CA PHE A 191 9.57 -7.74 -8.39
C PHE A 191 9.64 -8.19 -9.84
N ARG A 192 8.50 -8.55 -10.40
CA ARG A 192 8.34 -8.86 -11.82
C ARG A 192 7.24 -8.02 -12.41
N ILE A 193 7.38 -7.75 -13.70
CA ILE A 193 6.32 -7.17 -14.50
C ILE A 193 5.86 -8.17 -15.55
N GLU A 194 4.59 -8.06 -15.92
CA GLU A 194 4.02 -8.72 -17.08
C GLU A 194 3.29 -7.67 -17.91
N ALA A 195 3.37 -7.82 -19.24
CA ALA A 195 2.69 -6.94 -20.17
C ALA A 195 1.77 -7.76 -21.08
N ALA A 196 0.55 -7.28 -21.26
CA ALA A 196 -0.44 -7.91 -22.11
C ALA A 196 -1.19 -6.85 -22.91
N ALA A 197 -1.60 -7.19 -24.13
CA ALA A 197 -2.41 -6.33 -24.96
C ALA A 197 -3.22 -7.17 -25.95
N GLU A 198 -4.35 -6.64 -26.37
CA GLU A 198 -5.02 -7.11 -27.58
C GLU A 198 -4.17 -6.77 -28.82
N PRO A 199 -4.27 -7.57 -29.91
CA PRO A 199 -3.59 -7.27 -31.16
C PRO A 199 -3.87 -5.84 -31.63
N LEU A 200 -2.83 -5.15 -32.07
CA LEU A 200 -2.95 -3.80 -32.62
C LEU A 200 -3.57 -3.88 -34.01
N LYS A 201 -4.85 -3.50 -34.11
CA LYS A 201 -5.57 -3.44 -35.38
C LYS A 201 -5.27 -2.11 -36.07
N VAL A 202 -4.86 -2.16 -37.34
CA VAL A 202 -4.49 -0.99 -38.12
C VAL A 202 -5.44 -0.84 -39.29
N ASP A 203 -5.98 0.35 -39.46
CA ASP A 203 -6.60 0.77 -40.70
C ASP A 203 -5.51 1.01 -41.73
N ALA A 204 -5.40 0.14 -42.73
CA ALA A 204 -4.37 0.21 -43.75
C ALA A 204 -4.58 1.37 -44.74
N ASP A 205 -5.80 1.92 -44.87
CA ASP A 205 -6.05 3.03 -45.78
C ASP A 205 -5.44 4.33 -45.20
N LEU A 206 -5.49 4.50 -43.87
CA LEU A 206 -4.89 5.66 -43.18
C LEU A 206 -3.52 5.39 -42.56
N GLY A 207 -3.21 4.13 -42.26
CA GLY A 207 -2.06 3.72 -41.45
C GLY A 207 -2.26 3.98 -39.95
N THR A 208 -3.49 4.25 -39.49
CA THR A 208 -3.83 4.58 -38.10
C THR A 208 -4.34 3.36 -37.33
N GLY A 209 -4.04 3.32 -36.04
CA GLY A 209 -4.53 2.29 -35.14
C GLY A 209 -3.89 2.47 -33.77
N SER A 210 -4.57 2.01 -32.72
CA SER A 210 -3.99 1.93 -31.38
C SER A 210 -4.51 0.74 -30.59
N THR A 211 -3.74 0.31 -29.60
CA THR A 211 -4.09 -0.71 -28.61
C THR A 211 -3.64 -0.27 -27.23
N ILE A 212 -4.21 -0.86 -26.19
CA ILE A 212 -3.82 -0.63 -24.80
C ILE A 212 -2.96 -1.80 -24.34
N VAL A 213 -1.75 -1.48 -23.87
CA VAL A 213 -0.89 -2.42 -23.16
C VAL A 213 -1.12 -2.26 -21.66
N ASP A 214 -1.67 -3.30 -21.04
CA ASP A 214 -1.72 -3.43 -19.59
C ASP A 214 -0.35 -3.88 -19.08
N VAL A 215 0.22 -3.13 -18.13
CA VAL A 215 1.47 -3.46 -17.45
C VAL A 215 1.16 -3.75 -15.99
N ALA A 216 1.36 -5.00 -15.59
CA ALA A 216 1.09 -5.50 -14.25
C ALA A 216 2.38 -5.71 -13.45
N LEU A 217 2.32 -5.47 -12.14
CA LEU A 217 3.42 -5.68 -11.21
C LEU A 217 3.05 -6.76 -10.20
N ARG A 218 4.03 -7.61 -9.85
CA ARG A 218 3.94 -8.55 -8.73
C ARG A 218 5.25 -8.59 -7.95
N GLU A 219 5.15 -8.75 -6.63
CA GLU A 219 6.26 -9.16 -5.78
C GLU A 219 6.31 -10.69 -5.71
N ASP A 220 7.46 -11.30 -6.02
CA ASP A 220 7.60 -12.75 -5.92
C ASP A 220 7.40 -13.21 -4.46
N PRO A 221 6.62 -14.29 -4.22
CA PRO A 221 6.34 -14.76 -2.88
C PRO A 221 7.62 -15.12 -2.10
N VAL A 222 7.78 -14.53 -0.92
CA VAL A 222 8.87 -14.86 0.01
C VAL A 222 8.30 -15.69 1.16
N ALA A 223 8.89 -16.86 1.40
CA ALA A 223 8.47 -17.71 2.51
C ALA A 223 8.53 -16.93 3.83
N CYS A 224 7.49 -17.08 4.66
CA CYS A 224 7.34 -16.41 5.96
C CYS A 224 7.21 -14.87 5.92
N CYS A 225 7.20 -14.23 4.75
CA CYS A 225 7.20 -12.78 4.64
C CYS A 225 6.12 -12.28 3.68
N PRO A 226 5.08 -11.60 4.16
CA PRO A 226 4.09 -11.01 3.27
C PRO A 226 4.72 -9.86 2.44
N PRO A 227 4.12 -9.49 1.29
CA PRO A 227 4.58 -8.37 0.47
C PRO A 227 4.68 -7.07 1.26
N ARG A 228 5.70 -6.26 0.97
CA ARG A 228 5.88 -4.97 1.67
C ARG A 228 5.04 -3.88 1.00
N LEU A 229 4.80 -2.82 1.77
CA LEU A 229 4.13 -1.63 1.25
C LEU A 229 5.12 -0.83 0.39
N ILE A 230 4.76 -0.62 -0.88
CA ILE A 230 5.55 0.17 -1.83
C ILE A 230 4.85 1.49 -2.12
N GLN A 231 5.62 2.57 -2.21
CA GLN A 231 5.10 3.94 -2.44
C GLN A 231 5.08 4.32 -3.91
N GLY A 232 5.74 3.56 -4.78
CA GLY A 232 5.82 3.85 -6.20
C GLY A 232 6.83 2.96 -6.90
N LEU A 233 6.95 3.16 -8.21
CA LEU A 233 7.95 2.49 -9.04
C LEU A 233 8.43 3.42 -10.15
N ALA A 234 9.64 3.18 -10.63
CA ALA A 234 10.17 3.72 -11.86
C ALA A 234 10.32 2.59 -12.88
N LEU A 235 9.79 2.78 -14.08
CA LEU A 235 9.83 1.81 -15.16
C LEU A 235 10.10 2.53 -16.48
N SER A 236 10.82 1.87 -17.38
CA SER A 236 11.06 2.36 -18.73
C SER A 236 10.32 1.50 -19.74
N ILE A 237 9.77 2.13 -20.77
CA ILE A 237 9.15 1.44 -21.91
C ILE A 237 9.85 1.89 -23.20
N ALA A 238 10.20 0.93 -24.05
CA ALA A 238 10.74 1.16 -25.37
C ALA A 238 9.78 0.59 -26.41
N VAL A 239 9.40 1.44 -27.36
CA VAL A 239 8.47 1.12 -28.44
C VAL A 239 9.20 1.27 -29.77
N PRO A 240 9.04 0.35 -30.73
CA PRO A 240 9.72 0.44 -32.04
C PRO A 240 9.39 1.72 -32.80
N ASP A 241 10.29 2.15 -33.69
CA ASP A 241 10.20 3.44 -34.39
C ASP A 241 9.00 3.58 -35.34
N ASP A 242 8.35 2.49 -35.73
CA ASP A 242 7.13 2.49 -36.54
C ASP A 242 5.85 2.57 -35.71
N LEU A 243 5.98 2.58 -34.39
CA LEU A 243 4.93 2.81 -33.41
C LEU A 243 5.26 4.06 -32.57
N ARG A 244 4.33 4.44 -31.69
CA ARG A 244 4.51 5.54 -30.73
C ARG A 244 3.65 5.34 -29.49
N VAL A 245 4.10 5.87 -28.36
CA VAL A 245 3.25 6.03 -27.19
C VAL A 245 2.29 7.19 -27.44
N VAL A 246 0.99 6.94 -27.35
CA VAL A 246 -0.06 7.97 -27.50
C VAL A 246 -0.30 8.66 -26.17
N ARG A 247 -0.48 7.89 -25.10
CA ARG A 247 -0.67 8.39 -23.74
C ARG A 247 -0.49 7.28 -22.70
N PHE A 248 -0.31 7.71 -21.45
CA PHE A 248 -0.35 6.87 -20.27
C PHE A 248 -1.71 6.99 -19.59
N LEU A 249 -2.25 5.85 -19.16
CA LEU A 249 -3.55 5.71 -18.50
C LEU A 249 -3.35 5.02 -17.15
N PRO A 250 -4.15 5.37 -16.13
CA PRO A 250 -4.08 4.71 -14.84
C PRO A 250 -4.46 3.22 -14.96
N GLY A 251 -3.74 2.37 -14.22
CA GLY A 251 -4.12 0.97 -14.01
C GLY A 251 -5.23 0.81 -12.97
N ASP A 252 -5.25 -0.33 -12.29
CA ASP A 252 -6.23 -0.66 -11.24
C ASP A 252 -5.80 -0.15 -9.86
N VAL A 253 -4.62 0.46 -9.78
CA VAL A 253 -4.08 1.08 -8.57
C VAL A 253 -4.26 2.59 -8.66
N TYR A 254 -4.75 3.19 -7.56
CA TYR A 254 -4.86 4.64 -7.46
C TYR A 254 -3.46 5.28 -7.43
N THR A 255 -3.10 5.95 -8.51
CA THR A 255 -1.85 6.69 -8.67
C THR A 255 -2.07 8.17 -8.40
N LEU A 256 -1.24 8.79 -7.54
CA LEU A 256 -1.26 10.24 -7.29
C LEU A 256 -0.85 11.05 -8.51
N GLY A 257 -0.03 10.45 -9.37
CA GLY A 257 0.44 11.06 -10.60
C GLY A 257 1.52 10.20 -11.24
N PHE A 258 1.85 10.57 -12.46
CA PHE A 258 2.98 10.03 -13.19
C PHE A 258 3.85 11.16 -13.72
N LEU A 259 5.16 10.93 -13.72
CA LEU A 259 6.12 11.79 -14.41
C LEU A 259 6.66 11.00 -15.58
N ALA A 260 6.38 11.46 -16.80
CA ALA A 260 6.95 10.89 -18.02
C ALA A 260 8.15 11.74 -18.45
N ARG A 261 9.26 11.09 -18.76
CA ARG A 261 10.44 11.69 -19.39
C ARG A 261 10.79 10.89 -20.64
N GLU A 262 10.93 11.58 -21.76
CA GLU A 262 11.42 10.97 -22.99
C GLU A 262 12.96 10.95 -22.96
N GLY A 263 13.53 9.76 -23.10
CA GLY A 263 14.93 9.53 -23.40
C GLY A 263 15.12 9.11 -24.87
N PRO A 264 16.37 8.93 -25.33
CA PRO A 264 16.65 8.49 -26.69
C PRO A 264 16.15 7.04 -26.90
N GLY A 265 15.00 6.87 -27.55
CA GLY A 265 14.43 5.55 -27.89
C GLY A 265 13.66 4.85 -26.76
N CYS A 266 13.42 5.53 -25.64
CA CYS A 266 12.63 5.00 -24.51
C CYS A 266 11.93 6.12 -23.75
N SER A 267 10.81 5.79 -23.12
CA SER A 267 10.10 6.68 -22.21
C SER A 267 10.23 6.15 -20.78
N GLU A 268 10.79 6.94 -19.89
CA GLU A 268 10.81 6.65 -18.45
C GLU A 268 9.53 7.18 -17.81
N LEU A 269 8.90 6.33 -17.00
CA LEU A 269 7.73 6.67 -16.21
C LEU A 269 8.01 6.45 -14.72
N GLN A 270 7.73 7.47 -13.92
CA GLN A 270 7.71 7.36 -12.47
C GLN A 270 6.27 7.40 -11.97
N LEU A 271 5.83 6.33 -11.31
CA LEU A 271 4.51 6.19 -10.70
C LEU A 271 4.60 6.39 -9.19
N ILE A 272 3.66 7.17 -8.64
CA ILE A 272 3.54 7.40 -7.20
C ILE A 272 2.16 6.90 -6.74
N PHE A 273 2.12 6.04 -5.73
CA PHE A 273 0.89 5.49 -5.16
C PHE A 273 0.43 6.32 -3.95
N SER A 274 -0.89 6.51 -3.81
CA SER A 274 -1.47 7.42 -2.78
C SER A 274 -1.45 6.90 -1.36
N ALA A 275 -1.43 5.58 -1.19
CA ALA A 275 -1.25 4.88 0.06
C ALA A 275 -0.46 3.62 -0.28
N GLY A 276 0.67 3.40 0.39
CA GLY A 276 1.57 2.29 0.07
C GLY A 276 0.79 1.00 -0.20
N ARG A 277 1.10 0.33 -1.32
CA ARG A 277 0.31 -0.80 -1.84
C ARG A 277 1.16 -2.08 -1.78
N ARG A 278 0.50 -3.23 -1.63
CA ARG A 278 1.11 -4.56 -1.74
C ARG A 278 0.74 -5.18 -3.08
N PHE A 279 1.64 -6.00 -3.62
CA PHE A 279 1.49 -6.66 -4.92
C PHE A 279 1.70 -8.18 -4.79
N PRO A 280 0.85 -8.90 -4.03
CA PRO A 280 0.95 -10.37 -3.90
C PRO A 280 0.72 -11.09 -5.24
N ASP A 281 -0.13 -10.50 -6.08
CA ASP A 281 -0.53 -10.99 -7.39
C ASP A 281 -0.29 -9.92 -8.45
N PHE A 282 -0.24 -10.33 -9.72
CA PHE A 282 -0.13 -9.38 -10.83
C PHE A 282 -1.31 -8.42 -10.81
N THR A 283 -0.98 -7.15 -10.58
CA THR A 283 -1.95 -6.06 -10.55
C THR A 283 -1.55 -5.03 -11.58
N THR A 284 -2.45 -4.65 -12.48
CA THR A 284 -2.19 -3.63 -13.50
C THR A 284 -1.91 -2.29 -12.82
N VAL A 285 -0.68 -1.81 -12.93
CA VAL A 285 -0.22 -0.54 -12.36
C VAL A 285 -0.27 0.60 -13.36
N LEU A 286 -0.22 0.26 -14.65
CA LEU A 286 -0.13 1.21 -15.75
C LEU A 286 -0.80 0.63 -16.99
N ARG A 287 -1.50 1.50 -17.73
CA ARG A 287 -1.96 1.22 -19.09
C ARG A 287 -1.24 2.18 -20.04
N VAL A 288 -0.72 1.66 -21.15
CA VAL A 288 -0.06 2.46 -22.17
C VAL A 288 -0.81 2.33 -23.48
N GLU A 289 -1.35 3.43 -24.00
CA GLU A 289 -1.90 3.42 -25.34
C GLU A 289 -0.75 3.53 -26.35
N ILE A 290 -0.57 2.48 -27.16
CA ILE A 290 0.41 2.45 -28.24
C ILE A 290 -0.32 2.58 -29.56
N GLY A 291 0.12 3.54 -30.37
CA GLY A 291 -0.43 3.80 -31.69
C GLY A 291 0.57 3.59 -32.80
N THR A 292 0.08 3.44 -34.02
CA THR A 292 0.91 3.40 -35.22
C THR A 292 1.43 4.78 -35.60
N ARG A 293 2.48 4.77 -36.43
CA ARG A 293 2.88 5.92 -37.24
C ARG A 293 2.27 5.79 -38.66
N PRO A 294 1.31 6.66 -39.04
CA PRO A 294 0.63 6.57 -40.34
C PRO A 294 1.56 6.52 -41.55
N GLU A 295 2.69 7.23 -41.49
CA GLU A 295 3.69 7.28 -42.55
C GLU A 295 4.39 5.93 -42.84
N VAL A 296 4.36 4.99 -41.89
CA VAL A 296 4.95 3.64 -42.05
C VAL A 296 3.89 2.60 -42.40
N TRP A 297 2.68 2.73 -41.82
CA TRP A 297 1.67 1.69 -41.87
C TRP A 297 0.58 1.89 -42.93
N ARG A 298 0.59 3.03 -43.63
CA ARG A 298 -0.31 3.26 -44.77
C ARG A 298 -0.03 2.27 -45.90
N ASP A 299 -1.09 1.73 -46.49
CA ASP A 299 -1.09 0.73 -47.55
C ASP A 299 -0.39 -0.60 -47.20
N VAL A 300 -0.03 -0.83 -45.93
CA VAL A 300 0.55 -2.09 -45.47
C VAL A 300 -0.58 -3.08 -45.16
N LEU A 301 -0.49 -4.28 -45.75
CA LEU A 301 -1.47 -5.37 -45.50
C LEU A 301 -0.82 -6.62 -44.89
N ALA A 302 0.50 -6.68 -44.83
CA ALA A 302 1.20 -7.81 -44.23
C ALA A 302 1.14 -7.71 -42.70
N PRO A 303 0.70 -8.76 -41.98
CA PRO A 303 0.75 -8.77 -40.53
C PRO A 303 2.21 -8.77 -40.06
N ALA A 304 2.44 -8.20 -38.89
CA ALA A 304 3.77 -8.14 -38.29
C ALA A 304 3.72 -8.37 -36.78
N VAL A 305 4.88 -8.59 -36.18
CA VAL A 305 5.04 -8.61 -34.72
C VAL A 305 6.05 -7.53 -34.34
N ARG A 306 5.74 -6.76 -33.30
CA ARG A 306 6.60 -5.71 -32.74
C ARG A 306 6.87 -5.98 -31.28
N GLN A 307 8.09 -5.71 -30.85
CA GLN A 307 8.50 -5.94 -29.47
C GLN A 307 8.34 -4.64 -28.69
N VAL A 308 7.43 -4.62 -27.73
CA VAL A 308 7.36 -3.57 -26.70
C VAL A 308 8.23 -4.04 -25.55
N ALA A 309 9.34 -3.36 -25.32
CA ALA A 309 10.37 -3.78 -24.37
C ALA A 309 10.36 -2.93 -23.11
N PHE A 310 10.90 -3.48 -22.04
CA PHE A 310 11.13 -2.79 -20.77
C PHE A 310 12.63 -2.76 -20.49
N PRO A 311 13.35 -1.70 -20.89
CA PRO A 311 14.78 -1.63 -20.65
C PRO A 311 15.08 -1.55 -19.14
N ASP A 312 16.13 -2.27 -18.69
CA ASP A 312 16.64 -2.17 -17.32
C ASP A 312 17.01 -0.73 -16.93
N ILE A 313 17.54 0.01 -17.89
CA ILE A 313 17.96 1.40 -17.74
C ILE A 313 17.55 2.18 -19.00
N CYS A 314 16.85 3.31 -18.80
CA CYS A 314 16.64 4.33 -19.82
C CYS A 314 17.33 5.64 -19.39
N VAL A 315 16.76 6.31 -18.38
CA VAL A 315 17.38 7.43 -17.67
C VAL A 315 17.83 6.97 -16.30
N ASN A 316 16.96 6.29 -15.54
CA ASN A 316 17.29 5.57 -14.31
C ASN A 316 17.01 4.08 -14.46
N ALA A 317 17.48 3.30 -13.49
CA ALA A 317 17.20 1.87 -13.40
C ALA A 317 15.74 1.60 -13.01
N ALA A 318 15.14 0.56 -13.59
CA ALA A 318 13.80 0.10 -13.23
C ALA A 318 13.78 -0.43 -11.80
N ALA A 319 13.02 0.22 -10.93
CA ALA A 319 13.04 -0.07 -9.51
C ALA A 319 11.72 0.27 -8.82
N VAL A 320 11.40 -0.51 -7.80
CA VAL A 320 10.31 -0.26 -6.86
C VAL A 320 10.87 0.49 -5.64
N ARG A 321 10.07 1.41 -5.09
CA ARG A 321 10.43 2.16 -3.88
C ARG A 321 9.53 1.79 -2.71
N TYR A 322 10.12 1.39 -1.60
CA TYR A 322 9.42 1.09 -0.34
C TYR A 322 9.08 2.37 0.44
N LEU A 323 8.15 2.29 1.40
CA LEU A 323 7.78 3.42 2.26
C LEU A 323 8.93 3.98 3.10
N ASP A 324 9.91 3.15 3.47
CA ASP A 324 11.11 3.57 4.21
C ASP A 324 12.15 4.32 3.34
N GLY A 325 11.88 4.45 2.03
CA GLY A 325 12.74 5.11 1.06
C GLY A 325 13.75 4.20 0.37
N SER A 326 13.94 2.96 0.85
CA SER A 326 14.77 1.96 0.18
C SER A 326 14.16 1.51 -1.15
N GLN A 327 14.98 0.88 -1.99
CA GLN A 327 14.59 0.44 -3.34
C GLN A 327 14.92 -1.03 -3.56
N ALA A 328 14.13 -1.68 -4.41
CA ALA A 328 14.40 -3.01 -4.96
C ALA A 328 14.32 -2.95 -6.48
N LEU A 329 15.21 -3.67 -7.16
CA LEU A 329 15.20 -3.77 -8.62
C LEU A 329 14.02 -4.62 -9.09
N ILE A 330 13.51 -4.28 -10.27
CA ILE A 330 12.56 -5.15 -10.99
C ILE A 330 13.41 -6.12 -11.81
N ALA A 331 13.17 -7.42 -11.64
CA ALA A 331 13.90 -8.46 -12.34
C ALA A 331 13.14 -8.92 -13.59
N ASP A 332 13.85 -9.63 -14.47
CA ASP A 332 13.29 -10.32 -15.64
C ASP A 332 12.54 -9.40 -16.60
N LEU A 333 13.06 -8.17 -16.79
CA LEU A 333 12.43 -7.20 -17.69
C LEU A 333 12.50 -7.62 -19.16
N GLU A 334 13.55 -8.35 -19.56
CA GLU A 334 13.63 -8.96 -20.89
C GLU A 334 12.52 -10.00 -21.10
N GLY A 335 12.24 -10.84 -20.09
CA GLY A 335 11.14 -11.81 -20.12
C GLY A 335 9.76 -11.16 -20.12
N ALA A 336 9.66 -9.93 -19.64
CA ALA A 336 8.42 -9.14 -19.66
C ALA A 336 8.13 -8.44 -21.01
N ALA A 337 9.06 -8.49 -21.97
CA ALA A 337 8.86 -7.88 -23.28
C ALA A 337 7.62 -8.48 -23.98
N LEU A 338 6.76 -7.61 -24.49
CA LEU A 338 5.52 -7.99 -25.16
C LEU A 338 5.74 -8.09 -26.67
N ALA A 339 5.56 -9.30 -27.21
CA ALA A 339 5.45 -9.54 -28.64
C ALA A 339 4.06 -9.13 -29.15
N LEU A 340 3.89 -7.87 -29.51
CA LEU A 340 2.64 -7.28 -29.96
C LEU A 340 2.33 -7.66 -31.42
N PRO A 341 1.25 -8.42 -31.70
CA PRO A 341 0.80 -8.65 -33.06
C PRO A 341 0.18 -7.37 -33.62
N VAL A 342 0.63 -6.97 -34.81
CA VAL A 342 0.07 -5.86 -35.59
C VAL A 342 -0.68 -6.45 -36.78
N LEU A 343 -1.96 -6.13 -36.89
CA LEU A 343 -2.90 -6.68 -37.85
C LEU A 343 -3.47 -5.56 -38.73
N PRO A 344 -2.80 -5.20 -39.83
CA PRO A 344 -3.34 -4.27 -40.80
C PRO A 344 -4.50 -4.88 -41.58
N ARG A 345 -5.55 -4.09 -41.77
CA ARG A 345 -6.72 -4.46 -42.56
C ARG A 345 -7.34 -3.22 -43.20
N ARG A 346 -8.17 -3.46 -44.22
CA ARG A 346 -9.04 -2.42 -44.79
C ARG A 346 -10.47 -2.73 -44.33
N PRO A 347 -10.91 -2.13 -43.22
CA PRO A 347 -12.18 -2.43 -42.59
C PRO A 347 -13.33 -2.15 -43.57
N PHE A 348 -14.33 -3.03 -43.58
CA PHE A 348 -15.62 -2.71 -44.19
C PHE A 348 -16.57 -2.27 -43.07
N PHE A 349 -17.46 -1.35 -43.38
CA PHE A 349 -18.47 -0.88 -42.41
C PHE A 349 -19.78 -0.54 -43.09
N LEU A 350 -20.78 -0.22 -42.28
CA LEU A 350 -22.03 0.41 -42.73
C LEU A 350 -22.13 1.81 -42.12
N ARG A 351 -22.26 2.81 -42.97
CA ARG A 351 -22.35 4.21 -42.56
C ARG A 351 -23.63 4.49 -41.78
N GLY A 352 -23.50 5.17 -40.66
CA GLY A 352 -24.58 5.50 -39.74
C GLY A 352 -24.82 4.49 -38.61
N ASP A 353 -24.07 3.38 -38.57
CA ASP A 353 -24.08 2.43 -37.44
C ASP A 353 -22.91 2.76 -36.48
N ALA A 354 -23.14 3.75 -35.62
CA ALA A 354 -22.13 4.31 -34.73
C ALA A 354 -21.85 3.41 -33.51
N ASN A 355 -22.76 2.50 -33.16
CA ASN A 355 -22.57 1.57 -32.05
C ASN A 355 -21.97 0.20 -32.50
N ALA A 356 -21.88 -0.02 -33.82
CA ALA A 356 -21.35 -1.21 -34.48
C ALA A 356 -22.09 -2.51 -34.13
N ASP A 357 -23.42 -2.45 -33.95
CA ASP A 357 -24.27 -3.61 -33.68
C ASP A 357 -24.93 -4.21 -34.95
N GLY A 358 -24.73 -3.58 -36.11
CA GLY A 358 -25.26 -3.99 -37.40
C GLY A 358 -26.65 -3.42 -37.71
N VAL A 359 -27.25 -2.64 -36.80
CA VAL A 359 -28.59 -2.09 -36.91
C VAL A 359 -28.54 -0.56 -36.81
N ARG A 360 -28.92 0.13 -37.88
CA ARG A 360 -29.00 1.60 -37.89
C ARG A 360 -30.30 2.09 -37.26
N ASP A 361 -30.25 2.46 -35.98
CA ASP A 361 -31.40 2.92 -35.21
C ASP A 361 -31.08 4.10 -34.26
N ILE A 362 -32.00 4.41 -33.34
CA ILE A 362 -31.84 5.55 -32.42
C ILE A 362 -30.66 5.38 -31.44
N ALA A 363 -30.24 4.14 -31.17
CA ALA A 363 -29.11 3.83 -30.31
C ALA A 363 -27.80 4.38 -30.87
N ASP A 364 -27.64 4.47 -32.19
CA ASP A 364 -26.47 5.06 -32.85
C ASP A 364 -26.33 6.54 -32.53
N ALA A 365 -27.42 7.30 -32.71
CA ALA A 365 -27.44 8.72 -32.38
C ALA A 365 -27.17 8.95 -30.88
N ILE A 366 -27.73 8.11 -30.00
CA ILE A 366 -27.48 8.18 -28.56
C ILE A 366 -26.01 7.89 -28.25
N LYS A 367 -25.42 6.86 -28.86
CA LYS A 367 -24.01 6.47 -28.66
C LYS A 367 -23.06 7.59 -29.09
N LEU A 368 -23.28 8.15 -30.28
CA LEU A 368 -22.51 9.27 -30.80
C LEU A 368 -22.61 10.50 -29.88
N LEU A 369 -23.82 10.95 -29.53
CA LEU A 369 -24.00 12.12 -28.67
C LEU A 369 -23.39 11.89 -27.28
N SER A 370 -23.54 10.68 -26.73
CA SER A 370 -22.91 10.31 -25.48
C SER A 370 -21.39 10.42 -25.57
N TRP A 371 -20.79 9.98 -26.67
CA TRP A 371 -19.34 10.10 -26.90
C TRP A 371 -18.87 11.55 -27.07
N LEU A 372 -19.61 12.38 -27.82
CA LEU A 372 -19.27 13.78 -28.02
C LEU A 372 -19.28 14.59 -26.72
N TYR A 373 -20.21 14.29 -25.81
CA TYR A 373 -20.47 15.08 -24.62
C TYR A 373 -20.07 14.42 -23.29
N SER A 374 -19.68 13.14 -23.27
CA SER A 374 -19.14 12.45 -22.10
C SER A 374 -17.68 12.08 -22.36
N ASP A 375 -16.74 12.81 -21.73
CA ASP A 375 -15.27 12.61 -21.60
C ASP A 375 -14.45 11.86 -22.70
N ARG A 376 -15.05 11.57 -23.85
CA ARG A 376 -14.60 10.76 -24.97
C ARG A 376 -13.97 9.41 -24.59
N THR A 377 -14.32 8.84 -23.43
CA THR A 377 -13.67 7.62 -22.91
C THR A 377 -14.04 6.35 -23.66
N ALA A 378 -15.26 6.25 -24.19
CA ALA A 378 -15.71 5.12 -24.98
C ALA A 378 -15.70 5.45 -26.49
N ILE A 379 -14.51 5.46 -27.09
CA ILE A 379 -14.29 5.72 -28.52
C ILE A 379 -15.15 4.76 -29.37
N PRO A 380 -15.89 5.23 -30.40
CA PRO A 380 -16.57 4.36 -31.36
C PRO A 380 -15.59 3.39 -32.01
N MET A 381 -16.02 2.14 -32.27
CA MET A 381 -15.14 1.12 -32.84
C MET A 381 -14.71 1.47 -34.29
N CYS A 382 -15.55 2.23 -34.98
CA CYS A 382 -15.34 2.70 -36.34
C CYS A 382 -15.80 4.18 -36.44
N LEU A 383 -14.85 5.09 -36.68
CA LEU A 383 -15.15 6.52 -36.82
C LEU A 383 -15.84 6.80 -38.16
N ASP A 384 -15.49 6.08 -39.23
CA ASP A 384 -16.14 6.22 -40.55
C ASP A 384 -17.62 5.84 -40.52
N ALA A 385 -17.98 4.80 -39.73
CA ALA A 385 -19.38 4.43 -39.53
C ALA A 385 -20.14 5.51 -38.74
N THR A 386 -19.43 6.28 -37.92
CA THR A 386 -19.99 7.33 -37.07
C THR A 386 -20.19 8.65 -37.82
N ASP A 387 -19.35 8.94 -38.82
CA ASP A 387 -19.53 10.03 -39.77
C ASP A 387 -20.66 9.70 -40.76
N ALA A 388 -21.88 10.02 -40.32
CA ALA A 388 -23.11 9.65 -40.98
C ALA A 388 -23.49 10.57 -42.13
N ASN A 389 -22.87 11.77 -42.19
CA ASN A 389 -23.06 12.71 -43.28
C ASN A 389 -21.89 12.72 -44.30
N ASP A 390 -20.82 11.99 -44.02
CA ASP A 390 -19.63 11.79 -44.87
C ASP A 390 -18.90 13.11 -45.16
N ASP A 391 -18.72 13.94 -44.13
CA ASP A 391 -18.05 15.25 -44.23
C ASP A 391 -16.62 15.29 -43.66
N GLY A 392 -16.14 14.15 -43.17
CA GLY A 392 -14.81 13.94 -42.59
C GLY A 392 -14.69 14.47 -41.16
N ARG A 393 -15.80 14.74 -40.47
CA ARG A 393 -15.84 15.22 -39.09
C ARG A 393 -16.93 14.50 -38.32
N ILE A 394 -16.63 14.17 -37.07
CA ILE A 394 -17.65 13.66 -36.15
C ILE A 394 -18.12 14.79 -35.24
N ASP A 395 -19.35 15.25 -35.46
CA ASP A 395 -20.02 16.24 -34.63
C ASP A 395 -21.54 16.02 -34.51
N ILE A 396 -22.28 17.05 -34.09
CA ILE A 396 -23.73 16.94 -33.89
C ILE A 396 -24.49 16.77 -35.22
N ALA A 397 -23.91 17.18 -36.34
CA ALA A 397 -24.48 17.03 -37.67
C ALA A 397 -24.68 15.54 -38.02
N ASP A 398 -23.80 14.65 -37.56
CA ASP A 398 -23.94 13.20 -37.74
C ASP A 398 -25.14 12.63 -37.00
N ALA A 399 -25.35 13.06 -35.76
CA ALA A 399 -26.52 12.64 -34.99
C ALA A 399 -27.82 13.11 -35.66
N ILE A 400 -27.83 14.34 -36.20
CA ILE A 400 -28.95 14.87 -36.99
C ILE A 400 -29.14 14.04 -38.27
N ALA A 401 -28.06 13.68 -38.95
CA ALA A 401 -28.05 12.88 -40.17
C ALA A 401 -28.60 11.46 -39.94
N ILE A 402 -28.27 10.82 -38.83
CA ILE A 402 -28.82 9.52 -38.40
C ILE A 402 -30.32 9.63 -38.15
N LEU A 403 -30.74 10.55 -37.27
CA LEU A 403 -32.14 10.72 -36.88
C LEU A 403 -33.04 11.13 -38.06
N SER A 404 -32.54 11.96 -38.96
CA SER A 404 -33.28 12.40 -40.15
C SER A 404 -33.54 11.24 -41.13
N ARG A 405 -32.64 10.26 -41.20
CA ARG A 405 -32.83 9.07 -42.05
C ARG A 405 -33.80 8.07 -41.42
N ILE A 406 -33.72 7.89 -40.11
CA ILE A 406 -34.60 6.95 -39.38
C ILE A 406 -36.04 7.48 -39.29
N PHE A 407 -36.23 8.76 -38.96
CA PHE A 407 -37.57 9.33 -38.70
C PHE A 407 -38.07 10.31 -39.77
N GLY A 408 -37.16 10.98 -40.47
CA GLY A 408 -37.48 12.09 -41.39
C GLY A 408 -37.59 11.71 -42.87
N GLY A 409 -37.36 10.44 -43.24
CA GLY A 409 -37.36 9.99 -44.63
C GLY A 409 -36.13 10.47 -45.43
N GLY A 410 -35.01 10.76 -44.76
CA GLY A 410 -33.77 11.33 -45.33
C GLY A 410 -33.01 10.49 -46.36
N GLY A 411 -33.62 9.46 -46.95
CA GLY A 411 -32.99 8.57 -47.93
C GLY A 411 -31.96 7.62 -47.33
N LEU A 412 -31.12 7.03 -48.19
CA LEU A 412 -30.02 6.18 -47.78
C LEU A 412 -28.87 7.03 -47.18
N PHE A 413 -28.00 6.39 -46.39
CA PHE A 413 -26.74 7.01 -45.98
C PHE A 413 -25.82 7.17 -47.21
N PRO A 414 -24.83 8.08 -47.17
CA PRO A 414 -23.73 8.03 -48.13
C PRO A 414 -23.08 6.64 -48.11
N GLU A 415 -22.45 6.23 -49.21
CA GLU A 415 -21.81 4.91 -49.28
C GLU A 415 -20.66 4.83 -48.25
N PRO A 416 -20.45 3.68 -47.58
CA PRO A 416 -21.16 2.40 -47.73
C PRO A 416 -22.49 2.34 -46.94
N SER A 417 -23.64 2.18 -47.62
CA SER A 417 -24.96 2.22 -46.95
C SER A 417 -25.76 0.92 -47.01
N LEU A 418 -25.84 0.28 -48.17
CA LEU A 418 -26.67 -0.91 -48.38
C LEU A 418 -25.95 -2.21 -48.05
N GLN A 419 -24.65 -2.24 -48.25
CA GLN A 419 -23.78 -3.37 -48.00
C GLN A 419 -22.51 -2.87 -47.35
N CYS A 420 -21.87 -3.75 -46.59
CA CYS A 420 -20.53 -3.53 -46.07
C CYS A 420 -19.60 -3.10 -47.20
N GLY A 421 -18.93 -1.98 -47.01
CA GLY A 421 -17.98 -1.45 -47.97
C GLY A 421 -16.89 -0.64 -47.29
N ARG A 422 -15.88 -0.27 -48.06
CA ARG A 422 -14.85 0.69 -47.63
C ARG A 422 -15.39 2.10 -47.73
N ASP A 423 -14.74 3.03 -47.05
CA ASP A 423 -14.99 4.44 -47.32
C ASP A 423 -14.56 4.79 -48.76
N PRO A 424 -15.48 5.21 -49.65
CA PRO A 424 -15.11 5.69 -50.97
C PRO A 424 -14.49 7.09 -50.95
N THR A 425 -14.68 7.84 -49.85
CA THR A 425 -14.08 9.14 -49.63
C THR A 425 -12.82 8.99 -48.77
N SER A 426 -11.86 9.89 -48.96
CA SER A 426 -10.62 9.86 -48.18
C SER A 426 -10.63 11.02 -47.21
N ASP A 427 -10.52 10.70 -45.93
CA ASP A 427 -10.37 11.67 -44.85
C ASP A 427 -9.35 11.17 -43.80
N ALA A 428 -9.51 11.57 -42.53
CA ALA A 428 -8.64 11.19 -41.42
C ALA A 428 -9.34 10.36 -40.33
N LEU A 429 -10.58 9.94 -40.58
CA LEU A 429 -11.37 9.10 -39.70
C LEU A 429 -10.97 7.62 -39.92
N ASP A 430 -10.72 6.90 -38.83
CA ASP A 430 -10.26 5.51 -38.88
C ASP A 430 -11.39 4.54 -38.59
N CYS A 431 -11.34 3.35 -39.18
CA CYS A 431 -12.27 2.28 -38.84
C CYS A 431 -11.55 1.08 -38.20
N ARG A 432 -11.22 1.23 -36.92
CA ARG A 432 -10.37 0.25 -36.21
C ARG A 432 -10.97 -1.13 -36.18
N ASP A 433 -12.27 -1.24 -35.88
CA ASP A 433 -13.04 -2.48 -35.86
C ASP A 433 -14.51 -2.24 -36.18
N TYR A 434 -15.09 -3.17 -36.94
CA TYR A 434 -16.51 -3.16 -37.24
C TYR A 434 -16.98 -4.60 -37.40
N PRO A 435 -17.31 -5.28 -36.28
CA PRO A 435 -17.68 -6.70 -36.27
C PRO A 435 -18.82 -7.11 -37.23
N PRO A 436 -19.84 -6.26 -37.51
CA PRO A 436 -20.91 -6.65 -38.43
C PRO A 436 -20.46 -6.88 -39.88
N CYS A 437 -19.28 -6.38 -40.27
CA CYS A 437 -18.69 -6.66 -41.57
C CYS A 437 -17.47 -7.58 -41.44
N PRO A 438 -17.48 -8.76 -42.11
CA PRO A 438 -16.40 -9.74 -42.02
C PRO A 438 -15.11 -9.35 -42.76
#